data_AF-A0A0R1ZLJ2-F1
#
_entry.id   AF-A0A0R1ZLJ2-F1
#
_cell.length_a   1.000
_cell.length_b   1.000
_cell.length_c   1.000
_cell.angle_alpha   90.00
_cell.angle_beta   90.00
_cell.angle_gamma   90.00
#
_symmetry.space_group_name_H-M   'P 1'
#
loop_
_entity.id
_entity.type
_entity.pdbx_description
1 polymer ?
#
loop_
_entity_poly.entity_id
_entity_poly.type
_entity_poly.pdbx_seq_one_letter_code
_entity_poly.pdbx_strand_id
1 'polypeptide(L)'
;MEIDNNQLVQRYMKLQSANRPYFLAVKEYIDLQIGKLYKHLETSFQDTVTLSIMDAVEYAEGKGQKLPLNCNATLATQNYIFKCLDNLGILVEGNHAARDIIIGKLNFENRARYI
;
A
#
# COMPACT_ATOMS: atom_id res chain seq x y z
N MET A 1 -29.79 -5.55 4.27
CA MET A 1 -29.03 -4.32 3.98
C MET A 1 -27.96 -4.73 2.99
N GLU A 2 -28.22 -4.52 1.71
CA GLU A 2 -27.31 -4.93 0.64
C GLU A 2 -26.16 -3.92 0.61
N ILE A 3 -24.92 -4.39 0.76
CA ILE A 3 -23.76 -3.52 0.75
C ILE A 3 -23.54 -3.09 -0.71
N ASP A 4 -23.93 -1.86 -1.03
CA ASP A 4 -23.65 -1.24 -2.33
C ASP A 4 -22.15 -0.95 -2.43
N ASN A 5 -21.40 -1.95 -2.89
CA ASN A 5 -19.93 -1.92 -3.02
C ASN A 5 -19.44 -0.72 -3.84
N ASN A 6 -20.25 -0.21 -4.77
CA ASN A 6 -19.89 0.95 -5.59
C ASN A 6 -19.75 2.22 -4.75
N GLN A 7 -20.53 2.39 -3.68
CA GLN A 7 -20.44 3.57 -2.82
C GLN A 7 -19.15 3.60 -2.00
N LEU A 8 -18.67 2.44 -1.54
CA LEU A 8 -17.43 2.36 -0.76
C LEU A 8 -16.21 2.70 -1.63
N VAL A 9 -16.14 2.13 -2.84
CA VAL A 9 -15.08 2.43 -3.80
C VAL A 9 -15.10 3.91 -4.19
N GLN A 10 -16.28 4.48 -4.47
CA GLN A 10 -16.41 5.90 -4.80
C GLN A 10 -15.97 6.82 -3.65
N ARG A 11 -16.35 6.50 -2.41
CA ARG A 11 -15.90 7.26 -1.23
C ARG A 11 -14.39 7.22 -1.07
N TYR A 12 -13.78 6.05 -1.28
CA TYR A 12 -12.33 5.90 -1.24
C TYR A 12 -11.64 6.70 -2.35
N MET A 13 -12.12 6.60 -3.60
CA MET A 13 -11.54 7.36 -4.72
C MET A 13 -11.68 8.88 -4.50
N LYS A 14 -12.80 9.34 -3.93
CA LYS A 14 -13.00 10.76 -3.58
C LYS A 14 -12.04 11.21 -2.47
N LEU A 15 -11.85 10.39 -1.43
CA LEU A 15 -10.84 10.65 -0.40
C LEU A 15 -9.44 10.74 -1.02
N GLN A 16 -9.11 9.81 -1.92
CA GLN A 16 -7.83 9.75 -2.61
C GLN A 16 -7.60 11.00 -3.46
N SER A 17 -8.59 11.43 -4.24
CA SER A 17 -8.47 12.62 -5.08
C SER A 17 -8.34 13.90 -4.26
N ALA A 18 -9.11 14.03 -3.16
CA ALA A 18 -9.09 15.20 -2.30
C ALA A 18 -7.78 15.34 -1.50
N ASN A 19 -7.11 14.22 -1.19
CA ASN A 19 -5.89 14.20 -0.39
C ASN A 19 -4.71 13.64 -1.20
N ARG A 20 -4.66 13.96 -2.51
CA ARG A 20 -3.63 13.46 -3.42
C ARG A 20 -2.19 13.60 -2.89
N PRO A 21 -1.78 14.74 -2.28
CA PRO A 21 -0.43 14.88 -1.72
C PRO A 21 -0.08 13.83 -0.66
N TYR A 22 -1.02 13.48 0.22
CA TYR A 22 -0.84 12.42 1.21
C TYR A 22 -0.58 11.06 0.55
N PHE A 23 -1.44 10.67 -0.40
CA PHE A 23 -1.29 9.38 -1.08
C PHE A 23 -0.05 9.33 -1.99
N LEU A 24 0.43 10.47 -2.51
CA LEU A 24 1.73 10.52 -3.19
C LEU A 24 2.89 10.28 -2.22
N ALA A 25 2.86 10.86 -1.01
CA ALA A 25 3.88 10.60 0.00
C ALA A 25 3.88 9.12 0.45
N VAL A 26 2.70 8.52 0.62
CA VAL A 26 2.60 7.07 0.88
C VAL A 26 3.15 6.24 -0.29
N LYS A 27 2.87 6.64 -1.55
CA LYS A 27 3.43 5.96 -2.72
C LYS A 27 4.95 6.01 -2.72
N GLU A 28 5.52 7.17 -2.40
CA GLU A 28 6.97 7.33 -2.33
C GLU A 28 7.60 6.42 -1.26
N TYR A 29 6.97 6.29 -0.08
CA TYR A 29 7.40 5.31 0.92
C TYR A 29 7.40 3.89 0.33
N ILE A 30 6.32 3.48 -0.35
CA ILE A 30 6.21 2.16 -0.98
C ILE A 30 7.31 1.96 -2.03
N ASP A 31 7.50 2.93 -2.92
CA ASP A 31 8.53 2.90 -3.96
C ASP A 31 9.94 2.77 -3.36
N LEU A 32 10.23 3.44 -2.24
CA LEU A 32 11.50 3.32 -1.53
C LEU A 32 11.74 1.89 -1.00
N GLN A 33 10.72 1.25 -0.42
CA GLN A 33 10.88 -0.11 0.11
C GLN A 33 10.98 -1.15 -1.02
N ILE A 34 10.22 -0.97 -2.10
CA ILE A 34 10.30 -1.83 -3.27
C ILE A 34 11.63 -1.65 -4.00
N GLY A 35 12.14 -0.41 -4.10
CA GLY A 35 13.45 -0.13 -4.66
C GLY A 35 14.57 -0.83 -3.88
N LYS A 36 14.46 -0.89 -2.54
CA LYS A 36 15.39 -1.69 -1.71
C LYS A 36 15.31 -3.17 -2.07
N LEU A 37 14.11 -3.74 -2.18
CA LEU A 37 13.92 -5.14 -2.56
C LEU A 37 14.64 -5.47 -3.87
N TYR A 38 14.40 -4.69 -4.93
CA TYR A 38 15.05 -4.90 -6.22
C TYR A 38 16.57 -4.76 -6.15
N LYS A 39 17.09 -3.83 -5.36
CA LYS A 39 18.54 -3.70 -5.13
C LYS A 39 19.13 -4.91 -4.41
N HIS A 40 18.38 -5.53 -3.49
CA HIS A 40 18.85 -6.74 -2.80
C HIS A 40 18.86 -7.94 -3.73
N LEU A 41 17.87 -8.06 -4.62
CA LEU A 41 17.83 -9.10 -5.67
C LEU A 41 19.06 -9.14 -6.57
N GLU A 42 19.75 -8.01 -6.77
CA GLU A 42 20.99 -7.95 -7.55
C GLU A 42 22.14 -8.74 -6.92
N THR A 43 22.12 -8.93 -5.59
CA THR A 43 23.23 -9.52 -4.82
C THR A 43 22.85 -10.73 -3.98
N SER A 44 21.57 -10.88 -3.63
CA SER A 44 21.05 -11.96 -2.79
C SER A 44 19.59 -12.24 -3.15
N PHE A 45 19.15 -13.50 -3.08
CA PHE A 45 17.75 -13.82 -3.33
C PHE A 45 16.89 -13.38 -2.14
N GLN A 46 16.28 -12.20 -2.26
CA GLN A 46 15.29 -11.67 -1.35
C GLN A 46 14.02 -11.35 -2.15
N ASP A 47 12.97 -12.13 -1.94
CA ASP A 47 11.72 -12.05 -2.71
C ASP A 47 10.58 -11.34 -1.96
N THR A 48 10.83 -10.93 -0.71
CA THR A 48 9.82 -10.43 0.22
C THR A 48 10.13 -9.00 0.66
N VAL A 49 9.13 -8.12 0.60
CA VAL A 49 9.12 -6.78 1.20
C VAL A 49 8.13 -6.73 2.36
N THR A 50 8.56 -6.13 3.46
CA THR A 50 7.73 -5.88 4.63
C THR A 50 7.44 -4.38 4.70
N LEU A 51 6.16 -4.01 4.74
CA LEU A 51 5.71 -2.62 4.84
C LEU A 51 4.97 -2.41 6.16
N SER A 52 5.34 -1.37 6.89
CA SER A 52 4.59 -0.92 8.07
C SER A 52 3.59 0.15 7.66
N ILE A 53 2.32 -0.05 8.00
CA ILE A 53 1.26 0.94 7.76
C ILE A 53 1.54 2.20 8.58
N MET A 54 2.02 2.05 9.81
CA MET A 54 2.34 3.18 10.69
C MET A 54 3.53 3.99 10.15
N ASP A 55 4.60 3.33 9.70
CA ASP A 55 5.75 4.02 9.10
C ASP A 55 5.34 4.80 7.85
N ALA A 56 4.44 4.25 7.04
CA ALA A 56 3.91 4.93 5.86
C ALA A 56 3.10 6.18 6.23
N VAL A 57 2.31 6.10 7.31
CA VAL A 57 1.59 7.26 7.87
C VAL A 57 2.59 8.30 8.37
N GLU A 58 3.53 7.90 9.23
CA GLU A 58 4.56 8.78 9.79
C GLU A 58 5.43 9.43 8.72
N TYR A 59 5.75 8.69 7.66
CA TYR A 59 6.49 9.23 6.51
C TYR A 59 5.73 10.36 5.81
N ALA A 60 4.41 10.18 5.59
CA ALA A 60 3.57 11.23 5.05
C ALA A 60 3.44 12.42 6.00
N GLU A 61 3.29 12.16 7.31
CA GLU A 61 3.22 13.21 8.32
C GLU A 61 4.53 14.02 8.41
N GLY A 62 5.69 13.36 8.30
CA GLY A 62 7.00 14.00 8.25
C GLY A 62 7.17 14.94 7.04
N LYS A 63 6.35 14.78 6.01
CA LYS A 63 6.24 15.69 4.85
C LYS A 63 5.12 16.74 4.99
N GLY A 64 4.57 16.88 6.18
CA GLY A 64 3.46 17.79 6.48
C GLY A 64 2.13 17.37 5.85
N GLN A 65 2.00 16.12 5.39
CA GLN A 65 0.78 15.60 4.77
C GLN A 65 -0.01 14.78 5.78
N LYS A 66 -1.26 15.15 6.04
CA LYS A 66 -2.15 14.44 6.96
C LYS A 66 -3.53 14.27 6.36
N LEU A 67 -4.18 13.16 6.69
CA LEU A 67 -5.59 12.98 6.37
C LEU A 67 -6.47 13.75 7.37
N PRO A 68 -7.70 14.13 6.98
CA PRO A 68 -8.67 14.76 7.87
C PRO A 68 -8.98 13.90 9.11
N LEU A 69 -9.26 14.54 10.25
CA LEU A 69 -9.52 13.87 11.54
C LEU A 69 -10.71 12.88 11.52
N ASN A 70 -11.66 13.07 10.60
CA ASN A 70 -12.80 12.17 10.43
C ASN A 70 -12.50 10.95 9.54
N CYS A 71 -11.25 10.79 9.09
CA CYS A 71 -10.81 9.67 8.27
C CYS A 71 -9.95 8.71 9.10
N ASN A 72 -10.20 7.41 8.96
CA ASN A 72 -9.29 6.39 9.48
C ASN A 72 -8.04 6.32 8.59
N ALA A 73 -6.97 6.99 9.02
CA ALA A 73 -5.72 7.05 8.26
C ALA A 73 -5.07 5.67 8.07
N THR A 74 -5.06 4.83 9.11
CA THR A 74 -4.51 3.47 9.05
C THR A 74 -5.19 2.65 7.96
N LEU A 75 -6.53 2.63 7.94
CA LEU A 75 -7.28 1.88 6.93
C LEU A 75 -7.13 2.47 5.53
N ALA A 76 -7.15 3.80 5.39
CA ALA A 76 -6.98 4.47 4.10
C ALA A 76 -5.60 4.16 3.49
N THR A 77 -4.56 4.17 4.32
CA THR A 77 -3.18 3.86 3.95
C THR A 77 -3.00 2.39 3.63
N GLN A 78 -3.56 1.49 4.45
CA GLN A 78 -3.58 0.06 4.18
C GLN A 78 -4.18 -0.26 2.81
N ASN A 79 -5.39 0.26 2.53
CA ASN A 79 -6.06 0.07 1.24
C ASN A 79 -5.24 0.62 0.08
N TYR A 80 -4.53 1.74 0.30
CA TYR A 80 -3.67 2.32 -0.72
C TYR A 80 -2.43 1.47 -0.98
N ILE A 81 -1.79 0.96 0.06
CA ILE A 81 -0.66 0.04 -0.06
C ILE A 81 -1.08 -1.20 -0.86
N PHE A 82 -2.22 -1.82 -0.52
CA PHE A 82 -2.74 -2.97 -1.28
C PHE A 82 -2.95 -2.66 -2.76
N LYS A 83 -3.57 -1.51 -3.08
CA LYS A 83 -3.74 -1.04 -4.46
C LYS A 83 -2.40 -0.86 -5.18
N CYS A 84 -1.40 -0.28 -4.52
CA CYS A 84 -0.08 -0.07 -5.11
C CYS A 84 0.66 -1.39 -5.36
N LEU A 85 0.62 -2.33 -4.41
CA LEU A 85 1.24 -3.64 -4.56
C LEU A 85 0.59 -4.46 -5.69
N ASP A 86 -0.74 -4.46 -5.76
CA ASP A 86 -1.47 -5.14 -6.83
C ASP A 86 -1.17 -4.54 -8.22
N ASN A 87 -1.05 -3.21 -8.33
CA ASN A 87 -0.62 -2.56 -9.57
C ASN A 87 0.81 -2.92 -10.00
N LEU A 88 1.67 -3.31 -9.04
CA LEU A 88 3.05 -3.72 -9.30
C LEU A 88 3.20 -5.24 -9.47
N GLY A 89 2.11 -6.00 -9.37
CA GLY A 89 2.16 -7.47 -9.42
C GLY A 89 2.78 -8.12 -8.20
N ILE A 90 2.87 -7.42 -7.09
CA ILE A 90 3.36 -7.96 -5.83
C ILE A 90 2.20 -8.63 -5.10
N LEU A 91 2.37 -9.92 -4.79
CA LEU A 91 1.40 -10.68 -4.04
C LEU A 91 1.38 -10.20 -2.59
N VAL A 92 0.20 -9.82 -2.10
CA VAL A 92 0.00 -9.53 -0.67
C VAL A 92 -0.25 -10.84 0.07
N GLU A 93 0.63 -11.19 1.01
CA GLU A 93 0.41 -12.29 1.94
C GLU A 93 -0.31 -11.80 3.20
N GLY A 94 -1.27 -12.60 3.67
CA GLY A 94 -1.94 -12.34 4.94
C GLY A 94 -0.98 -12.54 6.10
N ASN A 95 -0.75 -11.49 6.89
CA ASN A 95 -0.01 -11.59 8.16
C ASN A 95 -0.99 -11.51 9.34
N HIS A 96 -1.36 -12.66 9.90
CA HIS A 96 -2.29 -12.71 11.03
C HIS A 96 -1.65 -12.27 12.37
N ALA A 97 -0.32 -12.20 12.45
CA ALA A 97 0.40 -11.90 13.69
C ALA A 97 0.58 -10.40 13.95
N ALA A 98 0.69 -9.57 12.90
CA ALA A 98 0.88 -8.13 13.01
C ALA A 98 -0.09 -7.39 12.10
N ARG A 99 -1.10 -6.75 12.70
CA ARG A 99 -2.22 -6.10 11.97
C ARG A 99 -1.80 -4.86 11.17
N ASP A 100 -0.67 -4.28 11.53
CA ASP A 100 -0.07 -3.07 10.96
C ASP A 100 1.04 -3.37 9.95
N ILE A 101 1.38 -4.65 9.75
CA ILE A 101 2.44 -5.07 8.84
C ILE A 101 1.84 -5.78 7.63
N ILE A 102 2.25 -5.34 6.45
CA ILE A 102 1.90 -5.93 5.16
C ILE A 102 3.14 -6.65 4.61
N ILE A 103 2.97 -7.92 4.27
CA ILE A 103 4.01 -8.72 3.62
C ILE A 103 3.68 -8.79 2.13
N GLY A 104 4.58 -8.27 1.29
CA GLY A 104 4.50 -8.37 -0.16
C GLY A 104 5.56 -9.34 -0.68
N LYS A 105 5.18 -10.26 -1.57
CA LYS A 105 6.10 -11.17 -2.26
C LYS A 105 6.14 -10.92 -3.76
N LEU A 106 7.33 -10.98 -4.33
CA LEU A 106 7.50 -10.95 -5.78
C LEU A 106 6.79 -12.14 -6.39
N ASN A 107 5.91 -11.85 -7.33
CA ASN A 107 5.16 -12.87 -8.01
C ASN A 107 5.87 -13.23 -9.29
N PHE A 108 6.75 -14.24 -9.23
CA PHE A 108 7.66 -14.53 -10.35
C PHE A 108 6.99 -14.99 -11.64
N GLU A 109 5.71 -15.45 -11.65
CA GLU A 109 5.03 -15.87 -12.89
C GLU A 109 3.48 -15.86 -12.82
N ASN A 110 2.82 -14.85 -12.25
CA ASN A 110 1.35 -14.82 -12.32
C ASN A 110 0.81 -14.25 -13.63
N ARG A 111 1.07 -14.98 -14.73
CA ARG A 111 0.48 -14.71 -16.04
C ARG A 111 -1.06 -14.71 -15.98
N ALA A 112 -1.69 -15.39 -15.02
CA ALA A 112 -3.15 -15.50 -14.94
C ALA A 112 -3.88 -14.20 -14.53
N ARG A 113 -3.20 -13.19 -13.98
CA ARG A 113 -3.81 -11.89 -13.63
C ARG A 113 -3.60 -10.77 -14.65
N TYR A 114 -2.68 -10.94 -15.60
CA TYR A 114 -2.27 -9.89 -16.56
C TYR A 114 -2.41 -10.31 -18.03
N ILE A 115 -3.38 -11.18 -18.35
CA ILE A 115 -3.79 -11.48 -19.74
C ILE A 115 -4.88 -10.50 -20.16
#